data_AF-D8L0A2-F1
#
_entry.id   AF-D8L0A2-F1
#
_cell.length_a   1.000
_cell.length_b   1.000
_cell.length_c   1.000
_cell.angle_alpha   90.00
_cell.angle_beta   90.00
_cell.angle_gamma   90.00
#
_symmetry.space_group_name_H-M   'P 1'
#
loop_
_entity.id
_entity.type
_entity.pdbx_description
1 polymer ?
#
loop_
_entity_poly.entity_id
_entity_poly.type
_entity_poly.pdbx_seq_one_letter_code
_entity_poly.pdbx_strand_id
1 'polypeptide(L)'
;GKDIVQFANAVKISHPKIDEQVCSKNHTVLNPSQGTTYDSDPKQEQNKIAQCSGFGGAAGEKQALLSTFASAVKLGEGKNWPTGQAGKSGSGPVVGAPNSNANAVAKDLVALNREEKTIVA
;
A
#
# COMPACT_ATOMS: atom_id res chain seq x y z
N GLY A 1 -7.38 -4.89 -8.84
CA GLY A 1 -7.40 -3.42 -8.84
C GLY A 1 -8.73 -2.91 -8.34
N LYS A 2 -9.77 -2.91 -9.18
CA LYS A 2 -11.10 -2.39 -8.86
C LYS A 2 -11.73 -3.00 -7.61
N ASP A 3 -11.65 -4.32 -7.42
CA ASP A 3 -12.23 -4.99 -6.25
C ASP A 3 -11.57 -4.52 -4.94
N ILE A 4 -10.26 -4.26 -4.97
CA ILE A 4 -9.53 -3.74 -3.80
C ILE A 4 -9.89 -2.30 -3.50
N VAL A 5 -10.17 -1.49 -4.53
CA VAL A 5 -10.68 -0.12 -4.31
C VAL A 5 -12.03 -0.18 -3.61
N GLN A 6 -12.94 -1.07 -4.04
CA GLN A 6 -14.24 -1.21 -3.40
C GLN A 6 -14.13 -1.73 -1.97
N PHE A 7 -13.28 -2.74 -1.75
CA PHE A 7 -12.97 -3.25 -0.43
C PHE A 7 -12.42 -2.15 0.49
N ALA A 8 -11.40 -1.40 0.03
CA ALA A 8 -10.80 -0.32 0.81
C ALA A 8 -11.81 0.79 1.15
N ASN A 9 -12.70 1.14 0.20
CA ASN A 9 -13.77 2.11 0.45
C ASN A 9 -14.75 1.62 1.52
N ALA A 10 -15.16 0.35 1.49
CA ALA A 10 -16.04 -0.23 2.50
C ALA A 10 -15.35 -0.27 3.88
N VAL A 11 -14.10 -0.73 3.94
CA VAL A 11 -13.32 -0.81 5.18
C VAL A 11 -13.11 0.57 5.80
N LYS A 12 -12.76 1.60 5.00
CA LYS A 12 -12.60 2.97 5.51
C LYS A 12 -13.85 3.51 6.22
N ILE A 13 -15.03 3.18 5.71
CA ILE A 13 -16.31 3.68 6.24
C ILE A 13 -16.73 2.89 7.48
N SER A 14 -16.71 1.56 7.40
CA SER A 14 -17.29 0.69 8.44
C SER A 14 -16.28 0.32 9.53
N HIS A 15 -15.00 0.20 9.19
CA HIS A 15 -13.95 -0.33 10.05
C HIS A 15 -12.63 0.43 9.87
N PRO A 16 -12.58 1.75 10.17
CA PRO A 16 -11.40 2.58 9.94
C PRO A 16 -10.13 2.08 10.65
N LYS A 17 -10.27 1.35 11.77
CA LYS A 17 -9.14 0.69 12.45
C LYS A 17 -8.46 -0.37 11.59
N ILE A 18 -9.19 -1.07 10.72
CA ILE A 18 -8.62 -2.04 9.79
C ILE A 18 -7.95 -1.31 8.61
N ASP A 19 -8.52 -0.18 8.17
CA ASP A 19 -7.91 0.68 7.13
C ASP A 19 -6.51 1.16 7.54
N GLU A 20 -6.31 1.44 8.82
CA GLU A 20 -5.02 1.84 9.43
C GLU A 20 -4.02 0.67 9.59
N GLN A 21 -4.49 -0.58 9.65
CA GLN A 21 -3.64 -1.75 9.89
C GLN A 21 -3.09 -2.39 8.61
N VAL A 22 -3.70 -2.12 7.46
CA VAL A 22 -3.31 -2.70 6.18
C VAL A 22 -2.47 -1.70 5.38
N CYS A 23 -1.34 -2.16 4.84
CA CYS A 23 -0.30 -1.35 4.19
C CYS A 23 0.57 -0.50 5.14
N SER A 24 0.36 -0.57 6.46
CA SER A 24 1.14 0.21 7.44
C SER A 24 2.43 -0.46 7.90
N LYS A 25 2.72 -1.66 7.40
CA LYS A 25 3.91 -2.44 7.79
C LYS A 25 5.03 -2.41 6.75
N ASN A 26 6.09 -3.17 7.03
CA ASN A 26 7.30 -3.28 6.20
C ASN A 26 7.38 -4.59 5.42
N HIS A 27 6.32 -4.94 4.68
CA HIS A 27 6.33 -6.09 3.76
C HIS A 27 6.90 -5.68 2.39
N THR A 28 7.66 -6.54 1.70
CA THR A 28 8.08 -6.30 0.30
C THR A 28 8.60 -4.88 -0.01
N VAL A 29 9.33 -4.28 0.94
CA VAL A 29 9.79 -2.88 0.86
C VAL A 29 10.87 -2.75 -0.21
N LEU A 30 10.72 -1.75 -1.09
CA LEU A 30 11.65 -1.53 -2.20
C LEU A 30 12.74 -0.51 -1.87
N ASN A 31 12.39 0.55 -1.13
CA ASN A 31 13.31 1.57 -0.64
C ASN A 31 13.11 1.78 0.87
N PRO A 32 13.81 0.99 1.71
CA PRO A 32 13.65 1.05 3.16
C PRO A 32 13.85 2.48 3.69
N SER A 33 12.93 2.91 4.56
CA SER A 33 12.98 4.19 5.26
C SER A 33 12.88 5.45 4.38
N GLN A 34 12.68 5.32 3.07
CA GLN A 34 12.58 6.49 2.17
C GLN A 34 11.14 6.91 1.88
N GLY A 35 10.21 5.96 1.75
CA GLY A 35 8.82 6.25 1.39
C GLY A 35 8.09 7.09 2.45
N THR A 36 7.46 8.18 2.02
CA THR A 36 6.60 9.01 2.88
C THR A 36 5.25 9.32 2.25
N THR A 37 5.11 9.12 0.93
CA THR A 37 3.93 9.56 0.18
C THR A 37 3.56 8.52 -0.87
N TYR A 38 2.27 8.18 -0.95
CA TYR A 38 1.78 7.40 -2.08
C TYR A 38 1.74 8.24 -3.37
N ASP A 39 2.24 7.70 -4.47
CA ASP A 39 2.11 8.28 -5.80
C ASP A 39 1.91 7.17 -6.83
N SER A 40 1.06 7.42 -7.82
CA SER A 40 0.82 6.48 -8.91
C SER A 40 1.97 6.35 -9.90
N ASP A 41 2.89 7.32 -9.92
CA ASP A 41 4.07 7.35 -10.77
C ASP A 41 5.27 7.92 -9.99
N PRO A 42 5.92 7.10 -9.14
CA PRO A 42 6.99 7.55 -8.24
C PRO A 42 8.26 8.08 -8.94
N LYS A 43 8.48 7.74 -10.21
CA LYS A 43 9.64 8.18 -11.01
C LYS A 43 10.97 8.10 -10.26
N GLN A 44 11.71 9.21 -10.15
CA GLN A 44 12.99 9.29 -9.44
C GLN A 44 12.85 9.81 -7.99
N GLU A 45 11.64 10.04 -7.50
CA GLU A 45 11.40 10.66 -6.20
C GLU A 45 11.42 9.59 -5.10
N GLN A 46 12.52 9.50 -4.36
CA GLN A 46 12.75 8.45 -3.35
C GLN A 46 11.69 8.39 -2.24
N ASN A 47 11.02 9.51 -1.98
CA ASN A 47 9.96 9.61 -0.99
C ASN A 47 8.58 9.15 -1.49
N LYS A 48 8.44 8.91 -2.79
CA LYS A 48 7.19 8.46 -3.41
C LYS A 48 7.19 6.95 -3.59
N ILE A 49 6.07 6.33 -3.26
CA ILE A 49 5.88 4.88 -3.39
C ILE A 49 4.53 4.54 -3.98
N ALA A 50 4.49 3.48 -4.77
CA ALA A 50 3.26 2.79 -5.19
C ALA A 50 3.23 1.36 -4.61
N GLN A 51 3.79 1.21 -3.41
CA GLN A 51 3.97 -0.07 -2.72
C GLN A 51 3.14 -0.03 -1.42
N CYS A 52 2.27 -1.02 -1.19
CA CYS A 52 1.40 -1.14 0.01
C CYS A 52 2.21 -1.53 1.26
N SER A 53 3.22 -0.73 1.61
CA SER A 53 4.17 -0.95 2.69
C SER A 53 5.42 -0.09 2.50
N GLY A 54 6.25 0.01 3.55
CA GLY A 54 7.59 0.59 3.44
C GLY A 54 7.64 2.11 3.64
N PHE A 55 6.64 2.66 4.32
CA PHE A 55 6.74 4.00 4.88
C PHE A 55 7.86 4.04 5.93
N GLY A 56 8.77 5.01 5.80
CA GLY A 56 9.81 5.27 6.79
C GLY A 56 9.23 5.89 8.06
N GLY A 57 9.98 5.87 9.17
CA GLY A 57 9.52 6.36 10.48
C GLY A 57 9.15 7.86 10.56
N ALA A 58 9.42 8.66 9.51
CA ALA A 58 8.99 10.05 9.39
C ALA A 58 7.64 10.22 8.68
N ALA A 59 7.11 9.15 8.06
CA ALA A 59 5.76 9.14 7.57
C ALA A 59 4.81 9.06 8.75
N GLY A 60 3.82 9.95 8.82
CA GLY A 60 2.79 9.83 9.85
C GLY A 60 2.08 8.48 9.67
N GLU A 61 1.87 7.73 10.75
CA GLU A 61 1.16 6.43 10.75
C GLU A 61 -0.20 6.50 10.01
N LYS A 62 -0.79 7.69 9.92
CA LYS A 62 -2.04 7.99 9.20
C LYS A 62 -1.92 8.15 7.67
N GLN A 63 -0.72 8.08 7.10
CA GLN A 63 -0.52 8.15 5.65
C GLN A 63 -0.60 6.76 5.00
N ALA A 64 -0.27 5.71 5.73
CA ALA A 64 -0.20 4.34 5.24
C ALA A 64 -1.54 3.60 5.33
N LEU A 65 -2.64 4.26 4.95
CA LEU A 65 -3.97 3.65 4.92
C LEU A 65 -4.17 2.81 3.67
N LEU A 66 -4.91 1.71 3.78
CA LEU A 66 -5.32 0.91 2.63
C LEU A 66 -6.16 1.72 1.62
N SER A 67 -7.06 2.57 2.10
CA SER A 67 -7.87 3.44 1.25
C SER A 67 -7.06 4.51 0.52
N THR A 68 -6.06 5.09 1.19
CA THR A 68 -5.12 6.02 0.57
C THR A 68 -4.26 5.31 -0.46
N PHE A 69 -3.74 4.11 -0.15
CA PHE A 69 -3.04 3.28 -1.13
C PHE A 69 -3.91 3.03 -2.36
N ALA A 70 -5.12 2.49 -2.18
CA ALA A 70 -5.98 2.08 -3.27
C ALA A 70 -6.34 3.23 -4.23
N SER A 71 -6.55 4.43 -3.69
CA SER A 71 -6.87 5.63 -4.45
C SER A 71 -5.64 6.32 -5.04
N ALA A 72 -4.66 6.68 -4.22
CA ALA A 72 -3.50 7.50 -4.62
C ALA A 72 -2.62 6.80 -5.65
N VAL A 73 -2.51 5.46 -5.60
CA VAL A 73 -1.71 4.70 -6.56
C VAL A 73 -2.52 4.22 -7.77
N LYS A 74 -3.80 4.64 -7.87
CA LYS A 74 -4.70 4.41 -9.02
C LYS A 74 -4.96 2.92 -9.34
N LEU A 75 -5.20 2.09 -8.31
CA LEU A 75 -5.52 0.66 -8.53
C LEU A 75 -6.77 0.45 -9.40
N GLY A 76 -7.75 1.36 -9.31
CA GLY A 76 -8.99 1.33 -10.07
C GLY A 76 -8.79 1.58 -11.58
N GLU A 77 -7.69 2.23 -11.95
CA GLU A 77 -7.29 2.53 -13.33
C GLU A 77 -6.34 1.45 -13.91
N GLY A 78 -6.15 0.32 -13.20
CA GLY A 78 -5.25 -0.75 -13.63
C GLY A 78 -3.76 -0.46 -13.42
N LYS A 79 -3.42 0.56 -12.62
CA LYS A 79 -2.03 0.89 -12.27
C LYS A 79 -1.61 0.24 -10.96
N ASN A 80 -0.31 -0.04 -10.82
CA ASN A 80 0.34 -0.43 -9.57
C ASN A 80 -0.28 -1.66 -8.88
N TRP A 81 -0.96 -2.51 -9.65
CA TRP A 81 -1.53 -3.77 -9.20
C TRP A 81 -1.23 -4.87 -10.21
N PRO A 82 -0.87 -6.10 -9.78
CA PRO A 82 -0.59 -6.54 -8.41
C PRO A 82 0.83 -6.24 -7.93
N THR A 83 1.68 -5.69 -8.80
CA THR A 83 3.08 -5.36 -8.51
C THR A 83 3.21 -3.88 -8.19
N GLY A 84 3.94 -3.58 -7.10
CA GLY A 84 4.25 -2.22 -6.67
C GLY A 84 5.57 -1.71 -7.25
N GLN A 85 5.83 -0.44 -6.98
CA GLN A 85 7.08 0.24 -7.36
C GLN A 85 7.39 1.35 -6.37
N ALA A 86 8.63 1.84 -6.36
CA ALA A 86 9.05 2.97 -5.54
C ALA A 86 10.01 3.86 -6.32
N GLY A 87 9.96 5.17 -6.06
CA GLY A 87 10.81 6.11 -6.78
C GLY A 87 12.27 5.91 -6.41
N LYS A 88 13.18 5.97 -7.37
CA LYS A 88 14.62 5.76 -7.11
C LYS A 88 15.44 6.76 -7.91
N SER A 89 16.36 7.45 -7.24
CA SER A 89 17.28 8.38 -7.90
C SER A 89 18.01 7.70 -9.06
N GLY A 90 18.11 8.41 -10.19
CA GLY A 90 18.77 7.91 -11.40
C GLY A 90 17.79 7.44 -12.47
N SER A 91 17.90 6.17 -12.88
CA SER A 91 17.30 5.63 -14.11
C SER A 91 15.78 5.37 -14.06
N GLY A 92 15.08 5.77 -12.99
CA GLY A 92 13.63 5.61 -12.83
C GLY A 92 13.25 4.76 -11.62
N PRO A 93 11.96 4.44 -11.47
CA PRO A 93 11.47 3.75 -10.29
C PRO A 93 12.00 2.31 -10.25
N VAL A 94 12.16 1.79 -9.04
CA VAL A 94 12.38 0.36 -8.83
C VAL A 94 11.03 -0.35 -8.85
N VAL A 95 10.89 -1.35 -9.71
CA VAL A 95 9.71 -2.22 -9.77
C VAL A 95 9.91 -3.38 -8.79
N GLY A 96 8.88 -3.68 -8.01
CA GLY A 96 8.91 -4.77 -7.05
C GLY A 96 8.89 -6.15 -7.69
N ALA A 97 9.10 -7.16 -6.85
CA ALA A 97 8.89 -8.55 -7.25
C ALA A 97 7.44 -8.75 -7.75
N PRO A 98 7.19 -9.69 -8.68
CA PRO A 98 5.84 -10.02 -9.12
C PRO A 98 4.89 -10.19 -7.92
N ASN A 99 3.74 -9.52 -7.98
CA ASN A 99 2.70 -9.55 -6.95
C ASN A 99 3.12 -8.90 -5.60
N SER A 100 4.13 -8.03 -5.55
CA SER A 100 4.57 -7.42 -4.28
C SER A 100 3.45 -6.73 -3.50
N ASN A 101 2.56 -5.97 -4.15
CA ASN A 101 1.42 -5.34 -3.47
C ASN A 101 0.37 -6.35 -3.03
N ALA A 102 0.05 -7.33 -3.87
CA ALA A 102 -0.88 -8.40 -3.50
C ALA A 102 -0.38 -9.19 -2.28
N ASN A 103 0.90 -9.51 -2.25
CA ASN A 103 1.53 -10.22 -1.13
C ASN A 103 1.56 -9.37 0.15
N ALA A 104 1.78 -8.06 0.05
CA ALA A 104 1.75 -7.16 1.21
C ALA A 104 0.34 -7.06 1.80
N VAL A 105 -0.66 -6.77 0.97
CA VAL A 105 -2.08 -6.72 1.38
C VAL A 105 -2.50 -8.04 2.04
N ALA A 106 -2.22 -9.18 1.40
CA ALA A 106 -2.62 -10.49 1.92
C ALA A 106 -1.97 -10.80 3.28
N LYS A 107 -0.68 -10.47 3.45
CA LYS A 107 0.01 -10.66 4.73
C LYS A 107 -0.60 -9.84 5.85
N ASP A 108 -0.99 -8.60 5.58
CA ASP A 108 -1.64 -7.76 6.58
C ASP A 108 -3.03 -8.27 6.94
N LEU A 109 -3.85 -8.67 5.95
CA LEU A 109 -5.17 -9.25 6.20
C LEU A 109 -5.10 -10.55 7.02
N VAL A 110 -4.11 -11.41 6.75
CA VAL A 110 -3.87 -12.64 7.51
C VAL A 110 -3.32 -12.36 8.92
N ALA A 111 -2.72 -11.19 9.15
CA ALA A 111 -2.21 -10.79 10.46
C ALA A 111 -3.27 -10.13 11.36
N LEU A 112 -4.44 -9.77 10.82
CA LEU A 112 -5.55 -9.22 11.60
C LEU A 112 -5.99 -10.17 12.73
N ASN A 113 -6.58 -9.61 13.79
CA ASN A 113 -7.13 -10.41 14.86
C ASN A 113 -8.37 -11.21 14.40
N ARG A 114 -8.87 -12.14 15.23
CA ARG A 114 -9.95 -13.05 14.83
C ARG A 114 -11.26 -12.32 14.49
N GLU A 115 -11.62 -11.28 15.23
CA GLU A 115 -12.84 -10.50 14.99
C GLU A 115 -12.72 -9.67 13.71
N GLU A 116 -11.59 -8.98 13.53
CA GLU A 116 -11.26 -8.22 12.32
C GLU A 116 -11.24 -9.12 11.07
N LYS A 117 -10.70 -10.34 11.17
CA LYS A 117 -10.75 -11.33 10.08
C LYS A 117 -12.16 -11.71 9.69
N THR A 118 -13.07 -11.81 10.66
CA THR A 118 -14.48 -12.14 10.40
C THR A 118 -15.19 -11.01 9.66
N ILE A 119 -14.75 -9.77 9.88
CA ILE A 119 -15.28 -8.57 9.21
C ILE A 119 -14.85 -8.49 7.74
N VAL A 120 -13.62 -8.88 7.42
CA VAL A 120 -13.03 -8.71 6.07
C VAL A 120 -13.15 -9.94 5.16
N ALA A 121 -13.60 -11.07 5.69
CA ALA A 121 -13.81 -12.32 4.94
C ALA A 121 -15.11 -12.25 4.13
#